data_AF-Q2HHF8-F1
#
_entry.id   AF-Q2HHF8-F1
#
_cell.length_a   1.000
_cell.length_b   1.000
_cell.length_c   1.000
_cell.angle_alpha   90.00
_cell.angle_beta   90.00
_cell.angle_gamma   90.00
#
_symmetry.space_group_name_H-M   'P 1'
#
loop_
_entity.id
_entity.type
_entity.pdbx_description
1 polymer ?
#
loop_
_entity_poly.entity_id
_entity_poly.type
_entity_poly.pdbx_seq_one_letter_code
_entity_poly.pdbx_strand_id
1 'polypeptide(L)'
;MKFTLLLTALITAAAAAPAPAAEPAEAGDVSVLATKKWTANGGCKTDWGGRCNAQCIGEAKQKGYKCKDVDSDITGSNCVIGWSTCKCTCFS
;
A
#
# COMPACT_ATOMS: atom_id res chain seq x y z
N MET A 1 15.23 30.71 42.40
CA MET A 1 16.09 30.53 41.21
C MET A 1 15.21 30.11 40.05
N LYS A 2 15.46 30.71 38.88
CA LYS A 2 14.53 30.91 37.76
C LYS A 2 14.83 29.82 36.72
N PHE A 3 13.90 28.87 36.52
CA PHE A 3 14.04 27.86 35.46
C PHE A 3 13.63 28.48 34.13
N THR A 4 14.67 28.92 33.41
CA THR A 4 14.62 29.48 32.06
C THR A 4 14.07 28.46 31.07
N LEU A 5 13.07 28.93 30.33
CA LEU A 5 12.48 28.38 29.10
C LEU A 5 13.52 27.76 28.16
N LEU A 6 13.20 26.60 27.59
CA LEU A 6 13.64 26.20 26.25
C LEU A 6 12.54 25.37 25.58
N LEU A 7 11.56 26.09 25.02
CA LEU A 7 10.70 25.61 23.94
C LEU A 7 11.59 25.24 22.75
N THR A 8 11.83 23.95 22.53
CA THR A 8 12.36 23.44 21.27
C THR A 8 11.19 22.91 20.46
N ALA A 9 10.52 23.82 19.77
CA ALA A 9 9.72 23.50 18.60
C ALA A 9 10.65 22.98 17.50
N LEU A 10 10.58 21.67 17.21
CA LEU A 10 11.19 21.08 16.02
C LEU A 10 10.06 20.58 15.13
N ILE A 11 9.83 21.38 14.10
CA ILE A 11 8.88 21.19 13.01
C ILE A 11 9.29 19.88 12.31
N THR A 12 8.53 18.80 12.50
CA THR A 12 8.68 17.60 11.69
C THR A 12 8.35 17.93 10.25
N ALA A 13 9.34 17.74 9.38
CA ALA A 13 9.29 17.96 7.95
C ALA A 13 8.02 17.35 7.34
N ALA A 14 7.21 18.19 6.70
CA ALA A 14 6.23 17.73 5.73
C ALA A 14 7.03 17.09 4.59
N ALA A 15 7.04 15.76 4.53
CA ALA A 15 7.47 15.05 3.34
C ALA A 15 6.57 15.52 2.19
N ALA A 16 7.13 16.31 1.28
CA ALA A 16 6.49 16.64 0.02
C ALA A 16 6.18 15.31 -0.69
N ALA A 17 4.91 14.93 -0.68
CA ALA A 17 4.43 13.83 -1.47
C ALA A 17 4.72 14.17 -2.94
N PRO A 18 5.37 13.28 -3.72
CA PRO A 18 5.43 13.46 -5.16
C PRO A 18 3.99 13.48 -5.69
N ALA A 19 3.67 14.51 -6.48
CA ALA A 19 2.44 14.60 -7.23
C ALA A 19 2.28 13.34 -8.10
N PRO A 20 1.05 12.83 -8.30
CA PRO A 20 0.85 11.61 -9.07
C PRO A 20 1.22 11.87 -10.53
N ALA A 21 2.27 11.19 -11.00
CA ALA A 21 2.45 11.00 -12.43
C ALA A 21 1.27 10.12 -12.91
N ALA A 22 0.37 10.73 -13.67
CA ALA A 22 -0.64 10.00 -14.42
C ALA A 22 0.06 9.29 -15.58
N GLU A 23 0.26 7.99 -15.44
CA GLU A 23 0.81 7.12 -16.50
C GLU A 23 -0.14 5.92 -16.70
N PRO A 24 -0.27 5.45 -17.96
CA PRO A 24 -1.52 4.94 -18.51
C PRO A 24 -1.91 3.57 -17.98
N ALA A 25 -3.23 3.36 -17.90
CA ALA A 25 -3.84 2.08 -17.64
C ALA A 25 -3.41 1.05 -18.70
N GLU A 26 -2.50 0.14 -18.33
CA GLU A 26 -2.27 -1.06 -19.12
C GLU A 26 -3.50 -1.97 -19.04
N ALA A 27 -4.04 -2.24 -20.22
CA ALA A 27 -5.14 -3.15 -20.47
C ALA A 27 -4.74 -4.59 -20.12
N GLY A 28 -5.55 -5.23 -19.27
CA GLY A 28 -5.55 -6.68 -19.06
C GLY A 28 -7.00 -7.14 -18.98
N ASP A 29 -7.53 -7.52 -20.14
CA ASP A 29 -8.82 -8.15 -20.36
C ASP A 29 -8.92 -9.48 -19.59
N VAL A 30 -9.80 -9.57 -18.58
CA VAL A 30 -10.46 -10.84 -18.19
C VAL A 30 -11.83 -10.51 -17.55
N SER A 31 -12.86 -11.19 -18.04
CA SER A 31 -14.28 -11.01 -17.73
C SER A 31 -14.70 -10.86 -16.25
N VAL A 32 -15.48 -9.81 -15.99
CA VAL A 32 -16.78 -9.79 -15.28
C VAL A 32 -16.91 -10.61 -13.98
N LEU A 33 -16.06 -10.31 -13.00
CA LEU A 33 -16.44 -10.35 -11.58
C LEU A 33 -16.10 -8.98 -11.00
N ALA A 34 -16.93 -8.42 -10.12
CA ALA A 34 -16.69 -7.13 -9.50
C ALA A 34 -15.44 -7.21 -8.61
N THR A 35 -14.27 -7.08 -9.22
CA THR A 35 -12.98 -7.37 -8.59
C THR A 35 -12.38 -6.07 -8.13
N LYS A 36 -12.23 -5.89 -6.81
CA LYS A 36 -11.58 -4.71 -6.24
C LYS A 36 -10.09 -4.96 -6.14
N LYS A 37 -9.26 -4.12 -6.75
CA LYS A 37 -7.80 -4.19 -6.67
C LYS A 37 -7.26 -3.01 -5.88
N TRP A 38 -6.29 -3.24 -5.00
CA TRP A 38 -5.58 -2.18 -4.27
C TRP A 38 -4.13 -2.58 -3.99
N THR A 39 -3.31 -1.61 -3.56
CA THR A 39 -1.95 -1.90 -3.08
C THR A 39 -1.98 -1.92 -1.57
N ALA A 40 -1.42 -2.97 -0.96
CA ALA A 40 -1.35 -3.09 0.50
C ALA A 40 -0.59 -1.91 1.12
N ASN A 41 -1.03 -1.46 2.29
CA ASN A 41 -0.25 -0.53 3.09
C ASN A 41 1.05 -1.20 3.55
N GLY A 42 2.16 -0.49 3.34
CA GLY A 42 3.49 -0.97 3.63
C GLY A 42 4.52 -0.58 2.58
N GLY A 43 4.07 -0.19 1.38
CA GLY A 43 4.93 0.32 0.31
C GLY A 43 5.91 -0.73 -0.22
N CYS A 44 7.10 -0.28 -0.62
CA CYS A 44 8.16 -1.18 -1.05
C CYS A 44 8.77 -1.90 0.17
N LYS A 45 8.85 -3.24 0.11
CA LYS A 45 9.53 -4.08 1.10
C LYS A 45 10.21 -5.26 0.42
N THR A 46 11.19 -5.84 1.09
CA THR A 46 11.87 -7.07 0.65
C THR A 46 11.22 -8.33 1.23
N ASP A 47 10.41 -8.19 2.29
CA ASP A 47 9.88 -9.29 3.08
C ASP A 47 8.38 -9.58 2.84
N TRP A 48 7.86 -9.32 1.64
CA TRP A 48 6.44 -9.59 1.35
C TRP A 48 6.06 -11.08 1.36
N GLY A 49 7.02 -11.98 1.15
CA GLY A 49 6.81 -13.43 1.15
C GLY A 49 6.12 -13.90 2.44
N GLY A 50 4.97 -14.58 2.30
CA GLY A 50 4.16 -15.08 3.42
C GLY A 50 3.39 -14.01 4.21
N ARG A 51 3.63 -12.70 3.98
CA ARG A 51 2.95 -11.58 4.65
C ARG A 51 1.93 -10.88 3.76
N CYS A 52 2.17 -10.87 2.45
CA CYS A 52 1.36 -10.14 1.48
C CYS A 52 -0.13 -10.54 1.56
N ASN A 53 -0.44 -11.84 1.52
CA ASN A 53 -1.82 -12.30 1.61
C ASN A 53 -2.49 -11.93 2.96
N ALA A 54 -1.80 -12.16 4.08
CA ALA A 54 -2.31 -11.80 5.40
C ALA A 54 -2.62 -10.30 5.51
N GLN A 55 -1.77 -9.45 4.93
CA GLN A 55 -1.98 -8.01 4.87
C GLN A 55 -3.22 -7.66 4.04
N CYS A 56 -3.36 -8.25 2.84
CA CYS A 56 -4.53 -8.05 1.98
C CYS A 56 -5.83 -8.46 2.68
N ILE A 57 -5.88 -9.62 3.32
CA ILE A 57 -7.05 -10.08 4.08
C ILE A 57 -7.38 -9.13 5.24
N GLY A 58 -6.35 -8.69 5.99
CA GLY A 58 -6.52 -7.74 7.08
C GLY A 58 -7.08 -6.40 6.61
N GLU A 59 -6.58 -5.89 5.50
CA GLU A 59 -7.03 -4.63 4.93
C GLU A 59 -8.41 -4.69 4.29
N ALA A 60 -8.74 -5.80 3.62
CA ALA A 60 -10.08 -6.01 3.08
C ALA A 60 -11.13 -5.91 4.20
N LYS A 61 -10.85 -6.52 5.37
CA LYS A 61 -11.69 -6.43 6.56
C LYS A 61 -11.77 -5.00 7.11
N GLN A 62 -10.63 -4.32 7.24
CA GLN A 62 -10.59 -2.93 7.74
C GLN A 62 -11.30 -1.94 6.83
N LYS A 63 -11.23 -2.14 5.51
CA LYS A 63 -11.91 -1.32 4.50
C LYS A 63 -13.39 -1.68 4.33
N GLY A 64 -13.87 -2.73 4.99
CA GLY A 64 -15.25 -3.20 4.88
C GLY A 64 -15.58 -3.85 3.52
N TYR A 65 -14.57 -4.37 2.82
CA TYR A 65 -14.79 -5.05 1.55
C TYR A 65 -15.44 -6.42 1.79
N LYS A 66 -16.57 -6.65 1.12
CA LYS A 66 -17.23 -7.97 1.10
C LYS A 66 -16.63 -8.81 -0.01
N CYS A 67 -15.45 -9.35 0.26
CA CYS A 67 -14.75 -10.26 -0.66
C CYS A 67 -15.20 -11.70 -0.37
N LYS A 68 -15.58 -12.43 -1.41
CA LYS A 68 -15.72 -13.90 -1.36
C LYS A 68 -14.34 -14.55 -1.24
N ASP A 69 -13.38 -14.04 -2.00
CA ASP A 69 -11.97 -14.45 -1.97
C ASP A 69 -11.04 -13.25 -2.04
N VAL A 70 -9.87 -13.37 -1.42
CA VAL A 70 -8.81 -12.36 -1.46
C VAL A 70 -7.53 -13.03 -1.93
N ASP A 71 -6.98 -12.49 -3.00
CA ASP A 71 -5.73 -12.92 -3.59
C ASP A 71 -4.68 -11.80 -3.49
N SER A 72 -3.41 -12.19 -3.55
CA SER A 72 -2.30 -11.27 -3.34
C SER A 72 -1.12 -11.59 -4.24
N ASP A 73 -0.63 -10.56 -4.92
CA ASP A 73 0.52 -10.64 -5.83
C ASP A 73 1.66 -9.76 -5.34
N ILE A 74 2.89 -10.28 -5.41
CA ILE A 74 4.09 -9.51 -5.10
C ILE A 74 4.63 -8.95 -6.42
N THR A 75 4.68 -7.63 -6.55
CA THR A 75 5.18 -6.98 -7.78
C THR A 75 6.35 -6.05 -7.48
N GLY A 76 7.45 -6.22 -8.22
CA GLY A 76 8.64 -5.37 -8.13
C GLY A 76 8.47 -4.00 -8.78
N SER A 77 7.37 -3.79 -9.52
CA SER A 77 7.12 -2.57 -10.27
C SER A 77 7.00 -1.37 -9.33
N ASN A 78 7.79 -0.32 -9.59
CA ASN A 78 7.88 0.92 -8.80
C ASN A 78 8.65 0.82 -7.47
N CYS A 79 9.52 -0.18 -7.33
CA CYS A 79 10.44 -0.29 -6.20
C CYS A 79 11.91 -0.32 -6.66
N VAL A 80 12.82 -0.01 -5.74
CA VAL A 80 14.26 -0.21 -5.96
C VAL A 80 14.56 -1.70 -6.15
N ILE A 81 15.68 -2.03 -6.80
CA ILE A 81 16.07 -3.40 -7.11
C ILE A 81 16.06 -4.27 -5.84
N GLY A 82 15.40 -5.43 -5.91
CA GLY A 82 15.27 -6.37 -4.79
C GLY A 82 14.10 -6.08 -3.84
N TRP A 83 13.37 -4.98 -4.05
CA TRP A 83 12.18 -4.62 -3.28
C TRP A 83 10.93 -4.87 -4.12
N SER A 84 9.80 -5.03 -3.45
CA SER A 84 8.51 -5.25 -4.11
C SER A 84 7.40 -4.56 -3.34
N THR A 85 6.26 -4.37 -3.99
CA THR A 85 4.99 -4.02 -3.35
C THR A 85 4.09 -5.25 -3.32
N CYS A 86 3.08 -5.21 -2.46
CA CYS A 86 2.03 -6.22 -2.41
C CYS A 86 0.75 -5.65 -3.03
N LYS A 87 0.25 -6.29 -4.09
CA LYS A 87 -1.01 -5.99 -4.75
C LYS A 87 -2.06 -6.96 -4.22
N CYS A 88 -3.24 -6.44 -3.94
CA CYS A 88 -4.35 -7.19 -3.39
C CYS A 88 -5.50 -7.18 -4.38
N THR A 89 -6.16 -8.32 -4.51
CA THR A 89 -7.30 -8.52 -5.38
C THR A 89 -8.43 -9.15 -4.57
N CYS A 90 -9.59 -8.52 -4.57
CA CYS A 90 -10.79 -8.98 -3.88
C CYS A 90 -11.81 -9.39 -4.92
N PHE A 91 -12.19 -10.66 -4.90
CA PHE A 91 -13.23 -11.22 -5.74
C PHE A 91 -14.55 -11.20 -4.97
N SER A 92 -15.57 -10.55 -5.53
CA SER A 92 -16.91 -10.44 -4.92
C SER A 92 -17.92 -11.35 -5.60
#